data_AF-A0A8J8D765-F1
#
_entry.id   AF-A0A8J8D765-F1
#
_cell.length_a   1.000
_cell.length_b   1.000
_cell.length_c   1.000
_cell.angle_alpha   90.00
_cell.angle_beta   90.00
_cell.angle_gamma   90.00
#
_symmetry.space_group_name_H-M   'P 1'
#
loop_
_entity.id
_entity.type
_entity.pdbx_description
1 polymer ?
#
loop_
_entity_poly.entity_id
_entity_poly.type
_entity_poly.pdbx_seq_one_letter_code
_entity_poly.pdbx_strand_id
1 'polypeptide(L)'
;MHLSVTVVIDPRVHMNKGVIAEYSSGKNREAATSEVLDKINRLIPQRAEIVDFEIGTYTTPVTRRTYAVGVVVYNAPVRTKPLVEYTIKERRTLLARVLEEFNYNPRVLNISEIARMFGVSRDSIYYDIEQILKEKRKNGSTQ
;
A
#
# COMPACT_ATOMS: atom_id res chain seq x y z
N MET A 1 0.33 12.64 29.73
CA MET A 1 -0.08 13.09 28.38
C MET A 1 -1.04 12.05 27.84
N HIS A 2 -2.20 12.46 27.36
CA HIS A 2 -3.16 11.57 26.70
C HIS A 2 -3.24 12.01 25.25
N LEU A 3 -2.98 11.10 24.31
CA LEU A 3 -3.06 11.36 22.88
C LEU A 3 -4.14 10.44 22.32
N SER A 4 -5.08 11.00 21.55
CA SER A 4 -6.18 10.27 20.94
C SER A 4 -6.30 10.67 19.49
N VAL A 5 -6.39 9.68 18.62
CA VAL A 5 -6.39 9.88 17.16
C VAL A 5 -7.70 9.33 16.63
N THR A 6 -8.43 10.15 15.87
CA THR A 6 -9.64 9.73 15.15
C THR A 6 -9.36 9.81 13.66
N VAL A 7 -9.56 8.72 12.92
CA VAL A 7 -9.27 8.66 11.49
C VAL A 7 -10.54 8.30 10.73
N VAL A 8 -10.81 9.03 9.65
CA VAL A 8 -11.86 8.70 8.68
C VAL A 8 -11.21 8.04 7.48
N ILE A 9 -11.63 6.80 7.17
CA ILE A 9 -11.07 6.01 6.08
C ILE A 9 -12.12 5.89 4.97
N ASP A 10 -11.83 6.41 3.78
CA ASP A 10 -12.60 6.10 2.56
C ASP A 10 -12.06 4.81 1.91
N PRO A 11 -12.80 3.70 1.92
CA PRO A 11 -12.35 2.45 1.31
C PRO A 11 -12.31 2.51 -0.22
N ARG A 12 -12.96 3.49 -0.85
CA ARG A 12 -13.05 3.59 -2.32
C ARG A 12 -11.77 4.13 -2.95
N VAL A 13 -10.93 4.82 -2.18
CA VAL A 13 -9.67 5.38 -2.67
C VAL A 13 -8.57 4.32 -2.59
N HIS A 14 -8.04 3.93 -3.75
CA HIS A 14 -6.94 2.98 -3.88
C HIS A 14 -5.59 3.61 -3.51
N MET A 15 -5.34 3.71 -2.22
CA MET A 15 -4.07 4.15 -1.62
C MET A 15 -3.76 3.28 -0.40
N ASN A 16 -2.47 3.11 -0.14
CA ASN A 16 -1.99 2.54 1.12
C ASN A 16 -2.15 3.61 2.20
N LYS A 17 -3.13 3.44 3.08
CA LYS A 17 -3.42 4.35 4.18
C LYS A 17 -2.68 3.87 5.42
N GLY A 18 -2.09 4.76 6.20
CA GLY A 18 -1.33 4.37 7.38
C GLY A 18 -1.28 5.43 8.47
N VAL A 19 -0.97 4.98 9.68
CA VAL A 19 -0.70 5.81 10.85
C VAL A 19 0.67 5.40 11.39
N ILE A 20 1.55 6.37 11.61
CA ILE A 20 2.86 6.17 12.26
C ILE A 20 2.81 6.91 13.59
N ALA A 21 3.17 6.22 14.67
CA ALA A 21 3.29 6.80 16.00
C ALA A 21 4.69 6.49 16.54
N GLU A 22 5.47 7.53 16.82
CA GLU A 22 6.85 7.41 17.28
C GLU A 22 7.10 8.30 18.49
N TYR A 23 8.10 7.93 19.29
CA TYR A 23 8.48 8.69 20.47
C TYR A 23 9.99 8.88 20.58
N SER A 24 10.39 9.93 21.31
CA SER A 24 11.79 10.19 21.62
C SER A 24 11.93 10.87 22.98
N SER A 25 13.18 11.02 23.42
CA SER A 25 13.52 11.83 24.58
C SER A 25 14.76 12.67 24.30
N GLY A 26 14.72 13.95 24.63
CA GLY A 26 15.79 14.90 24.41
C GLY A 26 16.11 15.73 25.65
N LYS A 27 17.25 16.44 25.59
CA LYS A 27 17.67 17.41 26.63
C LYS A 27 16.72 18.61 26.73
N ASN A 28 16.04 18.94 25.64
CA ASN A 28 15.05 20.00 25.52
C ASN A 28 13.96 19.58 24.51
N ARG A 29 12.95 20.43 24.36
CA ARG A 29 11.80 20.19 23.48
C ARG A 29 12.21 20.06 22.02
N GLU A 30 13.14 20.90 21.57
CA GLU A 30 13.61 20.95 20.19
C GLU A 30 14.34 19.66 19.82
N ALA A 31 15.25 19.18 20.68
CA ALA A 31 15.97 17.93 20.46
C ALA A 31 15.03 16.72 20.42
N ALA A 32 14.07 16.65 21.36
CA ALA A 32 13.09 15.56 21.38
C ALA A 32 12.20 15.59 20.12
N THR A 33 11.68 16.75 19.75
CA THR A 33 10.82 16.91 18.58
C THR A 33 11.56 16.56 17.29
N SER A 34 12.79 17.04 17.12
CA SER A 34 13.62 16.72 15.95
C SER A 34 13.85 15.21 15.83
N GLU A 35 14.17 14.53 16.92
CA GLU A 35 14.41 13.08 16.88
C GLU A 35 13.14 12.30 16.54
N VAL A 36 11.96 12.72 17.04
CA VAL A 36 10.68 12.12 16.65
C VAL A 36 10.43 12.30 15.16
N LEU A 37 10.60 13.52 14.64
CA LEU A 37 10.41 13.82 13.22
C LEU A 37 11.35 12.99 12.34
N ASP A 38 12.61 12.84 12.74
CA ASP A 38 13.58 12.01 12.01
C ASP A 38 13.17 10.54 11.97
N LYS A 39 12.65 9.99 13.08
CA LYS A 39 12.12 8.61 13.11
C LYS A 39 10.93 8.47 12.18
N ILE A 40 9.97 9.38 12.26
CA ILE A 40 8.77 9.37 11.42
C ILE A 40 9.14 9.49 9.94
N ASN A 41 10.00 10.43 9.57
CA ASN A 41 10.42 10.66 8.18
C ASN A 41 11.10 9.44 7.55
N ARG A 42 11.79 8.61 8.34
CA ARG A 42 12.39 7.35 7.85
C ARG A 42 11.36 6.26 7.56
N LEU A 43 10.20 6.33 8.22
CA LEU A 43 9.13 5.35 8.10
C LEU A 43 8.08 5.73 7.04
N ILE A 44 7.97 7.02 6.70
CA ILE A 44 7.02 7.50 5.69
C ILE A 44 7.39 6.90 4.32
N PRO A 45 6.46 6.19 3.64
CA PRO A 45 6.70 5.67 2.30
C PRO A 45 6.98 6.78 1.27
N GLN A 46 7.79 6.48 0.26
CA GLN A 46 8.05 7.44 -0.81
C GLN A 46 6.76 7.87 -1.52
N ARG A 47 6.61 9.18 -1.72
CA ARG A 47 5.43 9.84 -2.31
C ARG A 47 4.16 9.73 -1.47
N ALA A 48 4.26 9.40 -0.20
CA ALA A 48 3.14 9.53 0.71
C ALA A 48 2.73 11.00 0.88
N GLU A 49 1.44 11.24 0.86
CA GLU A 49 0.79 12.48 1.23
C GLU A 49 0.47 12.44 2.73
N ILE A 50 0.98 13.40 3.49
CA ILE A 50 0.63 13.56 4.90
C ILE A 50 -0.73 14.24 4.95
N VAL A 51 -1.71 13.55 5.55
CA VAL A 51 -3.08 14.04 5.68
C VAL A 51 -3.23 14.87 6.95
N ASP A 52 -2.61 14.42 8.04
CA ASP A 52 -2.64 15.10 9.33
C ASP A 52 -1.46 14.66 10.19
N PHE A 53 -1.08 15.50 11.16
CA PHE A 53 -0.04 15.19 12.13
C PHE A 53 -0.21 15.93 13.46
N GLU A 54 0.20 15.29 14.55
CA GLU A 54 0.21 15.88 15.89
C GLU A 54 1.50 15.54 16.63
N ILE A 55 2.06 16.50 17.37
CA ILE A 55 3.23 16.28 18.23
C ILE A 55 2.93 16.77 19.64
N GLY A 56 2.94 15.84 20.59
CA GLY A 56 2.84 16.13 22.02
C GLY A 56 4.21 16.07 22.69
N THR A 57 4.51 17.02 23.56
CA THR A 57 5.75 17.00 24.37
C THR A 57 5.47 17.12 25.85
N TYR A 58 6.30 16.49 26.67
CA TYR A 58 6.25 16.57 28.12
C TYR A 58 7.65 16.67 28.71
N THR A 59 7.94 17.74 29.44
CA THR A 59 9.20 17.91 30.16
C THR A 59 9.04 17.49 31.62
N THR A 60 9.81 16.49 32.03
CA THR A 60 9.81 16.03 33.43
C THR A 60 10.43 17.10 34.35
N PRO A 61 9.77 17.49 35.45
CA PRO A 61 10.26 18.55 36.33
C PRO A 61 11.62 18.23 36.99
N VAL A 62 11.84 16.95 37.33
CA VAL A 62 13.00 16.50 38.10
C VAL A 62 14.26 16.37 37.24
N THR A 63 14.17 15.60 36.15
CA THR A 63 15.34 15.33 35.29
C THR A 63 15.52 16.36 34.18
N ARG A 64 14.54 17.27 34.01
CA ARG A 64 14.45 18.25 32.90
C ARG A 64 14.54 17.62 31.50
N ARG A 65 14.41 16.29 31.38
CA ARG A 65 14.29 15.63 30.08
C ARG A 65 12.94 15.93 29.47
N THR A 66 12.93 16.14 28.17
CA THR A 66 11.70 16.32 27.40
C THR A 66 11.44 15.07 26.58
N TYR A 67 10.23 14.55 26.70
CA TYR A 67 9.72 13.45 25.91
C TYR A 67 8.84 14.03 24.81
N ALA A 68 8.93 13.47 23.61
CA ALA A 68 8.06 13.83 22.50
C ALA A 68 7.39 12.56 21.97
N VAL A 69 6.12 12.68 21.58
CA VAL A 69 5.39 11.68 20.82
C VAL A 69 4.84 12.39 19.59
N GLY A 70 5.08 11.83 18.42
CA GLY A 70 4.53 12.31 17.17
C GLY A 70 3.65 11.24 16.55
N VAL A 71 2.50 11.66 16.02
CA VAL A 71 1.63 10.83 15.20
C VAL A 71 1.46 11.48 13.84
N VAL A 72 1.60 10.69 12.78
CA VAL A 72 1.35 11.11 11.40
C VAL A 72 0.37 10.16 10.75
N VAL A 73 -0.62 10.72 10.06
CA VAL A 73 -1.56 10.01 9.20
C VAL A 73 -1.18 10.29 7.76
N TYR A 74 -1.06 9.25 6.94
CA TYR A 74 -0.64 9.40 5.55
C TYR A 74 -1.43 8.52 4.58
N ASN A 75 -1.48 8.99 3.34
CA ASN A 75 -1.94 8.25 2.16
C ASN A 75 -0.75 8.06 1.21
N ALA A 76 -0.34 6.82 0.95
CA ALA A 76 0.67 6.53 -0.06
C ALA A 76 0.01 6.01 -1.34
N PRO A 77 0.33 6.57 -2.52
CA PRO A 77 -0.10 5.97 -3.77
C PRO A 77 0.42 4.54 -3.82
N VAL A 78 -0.46 3.59 -4.12
CA VAL A 78 -0.03 2.22 -4.37
C VAL A 78 0.95 2.32 -5.53
N ARG A 79 2.21 1.92 -5.34
CA ARG A 79 3.18 1.88 -6.43
C ARG A 79 2.72 0.84 -7.44
N THR A 80 1.84 1.23 -8.34
CA THR A 80 1.52 0.49 -9.55
C THR A 80 2.51 0.96 -10.59
N LYS A 81 3.50 0.11 -10.90
CA LYS A 81 4.15 0.27 -12.20
C LYS A 81 3.06 0.27 -13.29
N PRO A 82 3.22 1.00 -14.41
CA PRO A 82 2.28 0.93 -15.52
C PRO A 82 2.01 -0.52 -15.91
N LEU A 83 0.76 -0.85 -16.26
CA LEU A 83 0.41 -2.23 -16.68
C LEU A 83 1.25 -2.71 -17.88
N VAL A 84 1.72 -1.78 -18.71
CA VAL A 84 2.64 -2.04 -19.83
C VAL A 84 4.00 -2.58 -19.37
N GLU A 85 4.42 -2.28 -18.15
CA GLU A 85 5.67 -2.77 -17.55
C GLU A 85 5.51 -4.09 -16.77
N TYR A 86 4.33 -4.71 -16.86
CA TYR A 86 4.09 -6.00 -16.20
C TYR A 86 4.81 -7.11 -16.99
N THR A 87 5.57 -7.92 -16.27
CA THR A 87 6.09 -9.18 -16.80
C THR A 87 4.94 -10.13 -17.10
N ILE A 88 5.19 -11.17 -17.90
CA ILE A 88 4.21 -12.22 -18.21
C ILE A 88 3.65 -12.84 -16.91
N LYS A 89 4.50 -13.06 -15.90
CA LYS A 89 4.08 -13.65 -14.62
C LYS A 89 3.12 -12.75 -13.86
N GLU A 90 3.41 -11.45 -13.77
CA GLU A 90 2.56 -10.49 -13.05
C GLU A 90 1.23 -10.29 -13.78
N ARG A 91 1.27 -10.20 -15.12
CA ARG A 91 0.06 -10.12 -15.94
C ARG A 91 -0.83 -11.34 -15.73
N ARG A 92 -0.27 -12.56 -15.79
CA ARG A 92 -1.02 -13.80 -15.52
C ARG A 92 -1.59 -13.85 -14.11
N THR A 93 -0.83 -13.41 -13.12
CA THR A 93 -1.28 -13.36 -11.72
C THR A 93 -2.49 -12.44 -11.58
N LEU A 94 -2.44 -11.26 -12.20
CA LEU A 94 -3.55 -10.30 -12.17
C LEU A 94 -4.78 -10.85 -12.93
N LEU A 95 -4.58 -11.41 -14.12
CA LEU A 95 -5.65 -12.05 -14.89
C LEU A 95 -6.28 -13.23 -14.15
N ALA A 96 -5.49 -14.04 -13.45
CA ALA A 96 -5.98 -15.17 -12.68
C ALA A 96 -6.89 -14.74 -11.53
N ARG A 97 -6.51 -13.68 -10.79
CA ARG A 97 -7.36 -13.10 -9.73
C ARG A 97 -8.69 -12.59 -10.30
N VAL A 98 -8.64 -11.85 -11.41
CA VAL A 98 -9.88 -11.36 -12.05
C VAL A 98 -10.74 -12.54 -12.50
N LEU A 99 -10.15 -13.56 -13.12
CA LEU A 99 -10.87 -14.75 -13.55
C LEU A 99 -11.51 -15.48 -12.37
N GLU A 100 -10.82 -15.60 -11.24
CA GLU A 100 -11.31 -16.24 -10.02
C GLU A 100 -12.63 -15.64 -9.53
N GLU A 101 -12.73 -14.30 -9.49
CA GLU A 101 -13.97 -13.56 -9.14
C GLU A 101 -15.15 -13.90 -10.06
N PHE A 102 -14.87 -14.33 -11.30
CA PHE A 102 -15.88 -14.73 -12.28
C PHE A 102 -15.92 -16.25 -12.52
N ASN A 103 -15.60 -17.05 -11.50
CA ASN A 103 -15.60 -18.52 -11.56
C ASN A 103 -14.76 -19.09 -12.73
N TYR A 104 -13.69 -18.38 -13.08
CA TYR A 104 -12.80 -18.66 -14.21
C TYR A 104 -13.49 -18.69 -15.57
N ASN A 105 -14.54 -17.87 -15.76
CA ASN A 105 -15.19 -17.70 -17.06
C ASN A 105 -14.47 -16.62 -17.89
N PRO A 106 -13.67 -16.97 -18.93
CA PRO A 106 -12.96 -15.97 -19.72
C PRO A 106 -13.87 -15.14 -20.64
N ARG A 107 -15.12 -15.56 -20.87
CA ARG A 107 -16.06 -14.85 -21.76
C ARG A 107 -16.52 -13.50 -21.22
N VAL A 108 -16.33 -13.26 -19.92
CA VAL A 108 -16.67 -11.99 -19.27
C VAL A 108 -15.62 -10.90 -19.52
N LEU A 109 -14.45 -11.27 -20.07
CA LEU A 109 -13.32 -10.38 -20.25
C LEU A 109 -13.33 -9.73 -21.63
N ASN A 110 -13.16 -8.41 -21.69
CA ASN A 110 -12.89 -7.70 -22.93
C ASN A 110 -11.40 -7.84 -23.30
N ILE A 111 -11.09 -8.86 -24.10
CA ILE A 111 -9.71 -9.19 -24.51
C ILE A 111 -9.02 -8.03 -25.24
N SER A 112 -9.76 -7.30 -26.07
CA SER A 112 -9.21 -6.17 -26.83
C SER A 112 -8.76 -5.03 -25.91
N GLU A 113 -9.53 -4.73 -24.87
CA GLU A 113 -9.19 -3.67 -23.92
C GLU A 113 -8.06 -4.10 -22.99
N ILE A 114 -8.09 -5.34 -22.52
CA ILE A 114 -7.02 -5.91 -21.70
C ILE A 114 -5.68 -5.88 -22.47
N ALA A 115 -5.67 -6.28 -23.74
CA ALA A 115 -4.48 -6.24 -24.58
C ALA A 115 -3.91 -4.80 -24.70
N ARG A 116 -4.80 -3.81 -24.88
CA ARG A 116 -4.44 -2.38 -24.92
C ARG A 116 -3.83 -1.91 -23.60
N MET A 117 -4.45 -2.26 -22.46
CA MET A 117 -3.99 -1.87 -21.13
C MET A 117 -2.60 -2.42 -20.80
N PHE A 118 -2.31 -3.66 -21.18
CA PHE A 118 -1.01 -4.30 -20.97
C PHE A 118 0.02 -4.00 -22.09
N GLY A 119 -0.36 -3.29 -23.15
CA GLY A 119 0.52 -3.02 -24.28
C GLY A 119 0.97 -4.28 -25.04
N VAL A 120 0.13 -5.31 -25.10
CA VAL A 120 0.42 -6.60 -25.75
C VAL A 120 -0.61 -6.95 -26.83
N SER A 121 -0.33 -8.00 -27.62
CA SER A 121 -1.30 -8.51 -28.59
C SER A 121 -2.46 -9.26 -27.91
N ARG A 122 -3.62 -9.30 -28.59
CA ARG A 122 -4.76 -10.12 -28.15
C ARG A 122 -4.40 -11.59 -27.99
N ASP A 123 -3.57 -12.11 -28.89
CA ASP A 123 -3.08 -13.49 -28.87
C ASP A 123 -2.27 -13.80 -27.60
N SER A 124 -1.49 -12.82 -27.12
CA SER A 124 -0.76 -12.94 -25.86
C SER A 124 -1.70 -13.12 -24.67
N ILE A 125 -2.81 -12.37 -24.65
CA ILE A 125 -3.84 -12.48 -23.61
C ILE A 125 -4.59 -13.82 -23.71
N TYR A 126 -4.92 -14.27 -24.92
CA TYR A 126 -5.53 -15.59 -25.12
C TYR A 126 -4.63 -16.70 -24.59
N TYR A 127 -3.33 -16.66 -24.91
CA TYR A 127 -2.37 -17.64 -24.43
C TYR A 127 -2.24 -17.61 -22.91
N ASP A 128 -2.20 -16.42 -22.30
CA ASP A 128 -2.13 -16.29 -20.84
C ASP A 128 -3.35 -16.88 -20.13
N ILE A 129 -4.55 -16.61 -20.63
CA ILE A 129 -5.80 -17.19 -20.12
C ILE A 129 -5.77 -18.72 -20.27
N GLU A 130 -5.31 -19.23 -21.40
CA GLU A 130 -5.20 -20.67 -21.64
C GLU A 130 -4.27 -21.34 -20.61
N GLN A 131 -3.12 -20.73 -20.32
CA GLN A 131 -2.19 -21.24 -19.31
C GLN A 131 -2.81 -21.23 -17.91
N ILE A 132 -3.49 -20.14 -17.52
CA ILE A 132 -4.17 -20.05 -16.22
C ILE A 132 -5.23 -21.17 -16.08
N LEU A 133 -6.02 -21.41 -17.12
CA LEU A 133 -7.04 -22.46 -17.11
C LEU A 133 -6.44 -23.88 -17.08
N LYS A 134 -5.31 -24.10 -17.78
CA LYS A 134 -4.56 -25.35 -17.72
C LYS A 134 -4.01 -25.63 -16.33
N GLU A 135 -3.40 -24.63 -15.69
CA GLU A 135 -2.87 -24.72 -14.33
C GLU A 135 -3.99 -25.03 -13.31
N LYS A 136 -5.14 -24.34 -13.42
CA LYS A 136 -6.31 -24.63 -12.55
C LYS A 136 -6.80 -26.06 -12.69
N ARG A 137 -6.95 -26.58 -13.93
CA ARG A 137 -7.42 -27.95 -14.16
C ARG A 137 -6.48 -28.99 -13.54
N LYS A 138 -5.17 -28.73 -13.62
CA LYS A 138 -4.15 -29.60 -13.02
C LYS A 138 -4.20 -29.60 -11.50
N ASN A 139 -4.51 -28.45 -10.89
CA ASN A 139 -4.61 -28.32 -9.43
C ASN A 139 -5.97 -28.79 -8.87
N GLY A 140 -7.04 -28.75 -9.68
CA GLY A 140 -8.38 -29.24 -9.30
C GLY A 140 -8.59 -30.75 -9.48
N SER A 141 -7.59 -31.48 -9.99
CA SER A 141 -7.63 -32.95 -10.17
C SER A 141 -6.91 -33.71 -9.04
N THR A 142 -6.65 -33.04 -7.91
CA THR A 142 -6.02 -33.61 -6.70
C THR A 142 -6.92 -33.50 -5.47
N GLN A 143 -8.24 -33.43 -5.65
CA GLN A 143 -9.22 -33.59 -4.56
C GLN A 143 -10.15 -34.74 -4.87
#